data_AF-A0A438EDX0-F1
#
_entry.id   AF-A0A438EDX0-F1
#
_cell.length_a   1.000
_cell.length_b   1.000
_cell.length_c   1.000
_cell.angle_alpha   90.00
_cell.angle_beta   90.00
_cell.angle_gamma   90.00
#
_symmetry.space_group_name_H-M   'P 1'
#
loop_
_entity.id
_entity.type
_entity.pdbx_description
1 polymer ?
#
loop_
_entity_poly.entity_id
_entity_poly.type
_entity_poly.pdbx_seq_one_letter_code
_entity_poly.pdbx_strand_id
1 'polypeptide(L)'
;MANDSRPTECGRPYSRYETIAAHIWRCACNARGHKPEQPTAIGICIDSRSRMRPPLPQGYFGNATLDVIATGRSGELVSKPLGYASSRIRAAIEKVTDEYVWSAIDFLKNQPDLSQFQDLHALGNDEGPFYGNPNLGVISWLTLPMYGIDFGWGKEVYMGPGPHDFDGDSLILPGHDGDGSLVVALCLQVAHMDAFRTSSTKPWQNLQ
;
A
#
# COMPACT_ATOMS: atom_id res chain seq x y z
N MET A 1 16.58 10.80 4.91
CA MET A 1 15.18 10.79 4.42
C MET A 1 15.11 10.15 3.02
N ALA A 2 13.93 9.66 2.58
CA ALA A 2 13.80 8.91 1.32
C ALA A 2 14.28 9.67 0.08
N ASN A 3 14.13 11.00 0.08
CA ASN A 3 14.54 11.86 -1.02
C ASN A 3 16.06 12.20 -1.02
N ASP A 4 16.77 11.93 0.07
CA ASP A 4 18.20 12.24 0.20
C ASP A 4 19.06 11.26 -0.60
N SER A 5 18.56 10.04 -0.82
CA SER A 5 19.21 8.97 -1.59
C SER A 5 18.60 8.81 -3.00
N ARG A 6 17.86 9.82 -3.47
CA ARG A 6 17.16 9.77 -4.76
C ARG A 6 18.17 10.01 -5.90
N PRO A 7 18.16 9.20 -6.97
CA PRO A 7 18.95 9.49 -8.17
C PRO A 7 18.58 10.87 -8.73
N THR A 8 19.57 11.64 -9.16
CA THR A 8 19.41 13.01 -9.70
C THR A 8 18.49 13.08 -10.92
N GLU A 9 18.30 11.97 -11.64
CA GLU A 9 17.40 11.86 -12.79
C GLU A 9 15.91 11.69 -12.43
N CYS A 10 15.57 11.61 -11.15
CA CYS A 10 14.20 11.32 -10.73
C CYS A 10 13.35 12.60 -10.66
N GLY A 11 12.47 12.79 -11.65
CA GLY A 11 11.76 14.06 -11.95
C GLY A 11 10.94 14.70 -10.82
N ARG A 12 10.46 13.94 -9.82
CA ARG A 12 9.77 14.49 -8.62
C ARG A 12 10.20 13.81 -7.31
N PRO A 13 10.07 14.49 -6.15
CA PRO A 13 10.21 13.86 -4.83
C PRO A 13 9.26 12.68 -4.64
N TYR A 14 9.63 11.72 -3.80
CA TYR A 14 8.75 10.64 -3.36
C TYR A 14 7.52 11.20 -2.64
N SER A 15 6.34 10.70 -3.00
CA SER A 15 5.08 11.09 -2.39
C SER A 15 5.00 10.54 -0.96
N ARG A 16 4.03 11.06 -0.19
CA ARG A 16 3.74 10.55 1.15
C ARG A 16 3.44 9.05 1.11
N TYR A 17 2.58 8.62 0.18
CA TYR A 17 2.26 7.21 0.01
C TYR A 17 3.50 6.37 -0.34
N GLU A 18 4.27 6.76 -1.35
CA GLU A 18 5.50 6.04 -1.78
C GLU A 18 6.47 5.85 -0.61
N THR A 19 6.63 6.88 0.22
CA THR A 19 7.57 6.87 1.35
C THR A 19 7.05 6.05 2.53
N ILE A 20 5.78 6.20 2.90
CA ILE A 20 5.18 5.51 4.04
C ILE A 20 5.00 4.02 3.75
N ALA A 21 4.50 3.65 2.56
CA ALA A 21 4.37 2.25 2.16
C ALA A 21 5.75 1.56 2.10
N ALA A 22 6.79 2.26 1.60
CA ALA A 22 8.16 1.75 1.62
C ALA A 22 8.69 1.54 3.05
N HIS A 23 8.36 2.46 3.96
CA HIS A 23 8.77 2.38 5.35
C HIS A 23 8.09 1.20 6.06
N ILE A 24 6.79 1.01 5.86
CA ILE A 24 6.02 -0.14 6.34
C ILE A 24 6.65 -1.44 5.82
N TRP A 25 6.92 -1.53 4.52
CA TRP A 25 7.50 -2.72 3.90
C TRP A 25 8.85 -3.09 4.49
N ARG A 26 9.73 -2.10 4.61
CA ARG A 26 11.04 -2.26 5.23
C ARG A 26 10.95 -2.69 6.70
N CYS A 27 10.05 -2.07 7.48
CA CYS A 27 9.88 -2.39 8.90
C CYS A 27 9.32 -3.80 9.09
N ALA A 28 8.36 -4.23 8.26
CA ALA A 28 7.81 -5.58 8.31
C ALA A 28 8.86 -6.64 7.95
N CYS A 29 9.67 -6.42 6.91
CA CYS A 29 10.81 -7.28 6.58
C CYS A 29 11.77 -7.45 7.76
N ASN A 30 12.10 -6.35 8.43
CA ASN A 30 12.98 -6.36 9.60
C ASN A 30 12.31 -7.07 10.81
N ALA A 31 11.05 -6.78 11.08
CA ALA A 31 10.30 -7.36 12.21
C ALA A 31 10.04 -8.87 12.08
N ARG A 32 9.86 -9.35 10.85
CA ARG A 32 9.68 -10.78 10.54
C ARG A 32 11.00 -11.57 10.54
N GLY A 33 12.15 -10.89 10.65
CA GLY A 33 13.45 -11.56 10.76
C GLY A 33 13.80 -12.44 9.56
N HIS A 34 13.37 -12.06 8.35
CA HIS A 34 13.62 -12.85 7.15
C HIS A 34 15.11 -13.01 6.84
N LYS A 35 15.45 -14.10 6.14
CA LYS A 35 16.77 -14.22 5.50
C LYS A 35 16.94 -13.12 4.44
N PRO A 36 18.17 -12.61 4.21
CA PRO A 36 18.40 -11.53 3.24
C PRO A 36 17.88 -11.84 1.83
N GLU A 37 17.91 -13.11 1.43
CA GLU A 37 17.52 -13.55 0.09
C GLU A 37 16.00 -13.70 -0.08
N GLN A 38 15.22 -13.67 1.01
CA GLN A 38 13.78 -13.90 1.01
C GLN A 38 13.07 -12.95 0.04
N PRO A 39 12.41 -13.47 -1.02
CA PRO A 39 11.52 -12.67 -1.85
C PRO A 39 10.31 -12.19 -1.05
N THR A 40 9.89 -10.96 -1.33
CA THR A 40 8.71 -10.33 -0.73
C THR A 40 8.05 -9.40 -1.76
N ALA A 41 6.74 -9.23 -1.61
CA ALA A 41 5.91 -8.38 -2.43
C ALA A 41 5.08 -7.42 -1.55
N ILE A 42 4.82 -6.22 -2.07
CA ILE A 42 3.84 -5.29 -1.51
C ILE A 42 2.76 -5.00 -2.56
N GLY A 43 1.51 -5.28 -2.20
CA GLY A 43 0.31 -4.96 -2.98
C GLY A 43 -0.11 -3.51 -2.78
N ILE A 44 -0.47 -2.85 -3.88
CA ILE A 44 -0.78 -1.42 -3.96
C ILE A 44 -2.04 -1.24 -4.80
N CYS A 45 -3.07 -0.61 -4.25
CA CYS A 45 -4.26 -0.25 -5.01
C CYS A 45 -4.04 1.03 -5.81
N ILE A 46 -4.39 1.01 -7.10
CA ILE A 46 -4.29 2.15 -8.02
C ILE A 46 -5.67 2.48 -8.58
N ASP A 47 -6.13 3.70 -8.35
CA ASP A 47 -7.29 4.24 -9.08
C ASP A 47 -6.92 4.46 -10.56
N SER A 48 -7.60 3.77 -11.46
CA SER A 48 -7.37 3.83 -12.90
C SER A 48 -8.22 4.87 -13.61
N ARG A 49 -9.20 5.50 -12.94
CA ARG A 49 -10.16 6.44 -13.56
C ARG A 49 -9.48 7.55 -14.37
N SER A 50 -8.44 8.16 -13.80
CA SER A 50 -7.69 9.25 -14.44
C SER A 50 -6.53 8.76 -15.31
N ARG A 51 -6.23 7.46 -15.32
CA ARG A 51 -5.13 6.87 -16.09
C ARG A 51 -5.58 6.35 -17.45
N MET A 52 -6.85 5.98 -17.58
CA MET A 52 -7.46 5.57 -18.84
C MET A 52 -7.59 6.73 -19.83
N ARG A 53 -7.64 6.41 -21.12
CA ARG A 53 -7.78 7.36 -22.23
C ARG A 53 -8.92 6.95 -23.17
N PRO A 54 -10.04 7.70 -23.20
CA PRO A 54 -10.34 8.85 -22.35
C PRO A 54 -10.50 8.46 -20.86
N PRO A 55 -10.31 9.40 -19.91
CA PRO A 55 -10.58 9.16 -18.50
C PRO A 55 -12.02 8.70 -18.28
N LEU A 56 -12.25 7.90 -17.23
CA LEU A 56 -13.60 7.52 -16.85
C LEU A 56 -14.44 8.75 -16.45
N PRO A 57 -15.76 8.75 -16.70
CA PRO A 57 -16.62 9.87 -16.37
C PRO A 57 -16.54 10.27 -14.89
N GLN A 58 -16.65 11.56 -14.61
CA GLN A 58 -16.84 12.03 -13.25
C GLN A 58 -18.10 11.39 -12.65
N GLY A 59 -17.98 10.81 -11.46
CA GLY A 59 -19.08 10.08 -10.82
C GLY A 59 -19.30 8.66 -11.34
N TYR A 60 -18.35 8.09 -12.11
CA TYR A 60 -18.37 6.67 -12.48
C TYR A 60 -18.62 5.78 -11.24
N PHE A 61 -19.75 5.07 -11.27
CA PHE A 61 -20.22 4.22 -10.18
C PHE A 61 -19.90 2.75 -10.49
N GLY A 62 -18.76 2.30 -9.98
CA GLY A 62 -18.23 0.96 -10.17
C GLY A 62 -16.80 0.85 -9.67
N ASN A 63 -16.24 -0.37 -9.72
CA ASN A 63 -14.83 -0.59 -9.42
C ASN A 63 -13.96 -0.13 -10.61
N ALA A 64 -12.96 0.69 -10.32
CA ALA A 64 -11.94 1.13 -11.27
C ALA A 64 -10.58 1.18 -10.56
N THR A 65 -10.31 0.16 -9.76
CA THR A 65 -9.10 0.05 -8.96
C THR A 65 -8.39 -1.24 -9.33
N LEU A 66 -7.10 -1.15 -9.60
CA LEU A 66 -6.26 -2.29 -9.88
C LEU A 66 -5.24 -2.47 -8.76
N ASP A 67 -5.04 -3.71 -8.35
CA ASP A 67 -3.90 -4.06 -7.51
C ASP A 67 -2.66 -4.27 -8.37
N VAL A 68 -1.58 -3.60 -7.96
CA VAL A 68 -0.25 -3.80 -8.54
C VAL A 68 0.74 -4.19 -7.47
N ILE A 69 1.74 -4.96 -7.88
CA ILE A 69 2.72 -5.53 -6.98
C ILE A 69 4.08 -4.87 -7.25
N ALA A 70 4.70 -4.34 -6.19
CA ALA A 70 6.13 -4.09 -6.18
C ALA A 70 6.86 -5.26 -5.50
N THR A 71 7.99 -5.69 -6.07
CA THR A 71 8.75 -6.85 -5.58
C THR A 71 10.16 -6.46 -5.13
N GLY A 72 10.69 -7.20 -4.17
CA GLY A 72 12.03 -6.99 -3.63
C GLY A 72 12.54 -8.19 -2.86
N ARG A 73 13.78 -8.10 -2.37
CA ARG A 73 14.36 -9.03 -1.40
C ARG A 73 14.47 -8.35 -0.05
N SER A 74 14.11 -9.07 1.02
CA SER A 74 14.09 -8.53 2.38
C SER A 74 15.41 -7.87 2.77
N GLY A 75 16.54 -8.52 2.51
CA GLY A 75 17.86 -7.98 2.83
C GLY A 75 18.16 -6.66 2.13
N GLU A 76 17.76 -6.49 0.86
CA GLU A 76 17.95 -5.24 0.13
C GLU A 76 17.05 -4.12 0.66
N LEU A 77 15.79 -4.44 0.98
CA LEU A 77 14.84 -3.47 1.52
C LEU A 77 15.29 -2.95 2.89
N VAL A 78 15.85 -3.83 3.73
CA VAL A 78 16.33 -3.48 5.07
C VAL A 78 17.65 -2.73 5.04
N SER A 79 18.61 -3.15 4.20
CA SER A 79 19.97 -2.60 4.18
C SER A 79 20.13 -1.33 3.34
N LYS A 80 19.38 -1.18 2.23
CA LYS A 80 19.48 0.00 1.37
C LYS A 80 18.72 1.19 1.96
N PRO A 81 19.03 2.44 1.53
CA PRO A 81 18.27 3.61 1.93
C PRO A 81 16.78 3.50 1.61
N LEU A 82 15.92 4.18 2.37
CA LEU A 82 14.46 4.15 2.17
C LEU A 82 14.02 4.54 0.75
N GLY A 83 14.81 5.38 0.06
CA GLY A 83 14.58 5.73 -1.34
C GLY A 83 14.60 4.53 -2.29
N TYR A 84 15.33 3.45 -1.96
CA TYR A 84 15.32 2.21 -2.75
C TYR A 84 13.95 1.52 -2.71
N ALA A 85 13.38 1.33 -1.52
CA ALA A 85 12.04 0.76 -1.40
C ALA A 85 10.98 1.71 -2.01
N SER A 86 11.14 3.03 -1.82
CA SER A 86 10.26 4.04 -2.41
C SER A 86 10.29 4.03 -3.95
N SER A 87 11.46 3.82 -4.55
CA SER A 87 11.61 3.75 -6.01
C SER A 87 10.98 2.50 -6.60
N ARG A 88 11.05 1.36 -5.91
CA ARG A 88 10.37 0.11 -6.29
C ARG A 88 8.86 0.30 -6.33
N ILE A 89 8.30 0.94 -5.31
CA ILE A 89 6.87 1.27 -5.22
C ILE A 89 6.48 2.24 -6.34
N ARG A 90 7.25 3.32 -6.55
CA ARG A 90 7.03 4.25 -7.66
C ARG A 90 7.01 3.53 -9.00
N ALA A 91 7.99 2.67 -9.28
CA ALA A 91 8.07 1.96 -10.55
C ALA A 91 6.83 1.09 -10.80
N ALA A 92 6.29 0.43 -9.76
CA ALA A 92 5.04 -0.32 -9.86
C ALA A 92 3.84 0.61 -10.13
N ILE A 93 3.76 1.74 -9.43
CA ILE A 93 2.70 2.75 -9.62
C ILE A 93 2.75 3.35 -11.03
N GLU A 94 3.93 3.74 -11.52
CA GLU A 94 4.12 4.42 -12.82
C GLU A 94 3.91 3.49 -14.01
N LYS A 95 4.06 2.18 -13.81
CA LYS A 95 3.77 1.17 -14.84
C LYS A 95 2.30 1.14 -15.26
N VAL A 96 1.38 1.60 -14.41
CA VAL A 96 -0.06 1.57 -14.71
C VAL A 96 -0.43 2.71 -15.66
N THR A 97 -0.26 2.49 -16.96
CA THR A 97 -0.74 3.37 -18.03
C THR A 97 -2.13 2.94 -18.52
N ASP A 98 -2.73 3.67 -19.45
CA ASP A 98 -3.97 3.24 -20.12
C ASP A 98 -3.82 1.86 -20.77
N GLU A 99 -2.71 1.64 -21.46
CA GLU A 99 -2.39 0.37 -22.11
C GLU A 99 -2.24 -0.77 -21.11
N TYR A 100 -1.66 -0.49 -19.93
CA TYR A 100 -1.57 -1.47 -18.86
C TYR A 100 -2.96 -1.84 -18.31
N VAL A 101 -3.84 -0.86 -18.12
CA VAL A 101 -5.22 -1.08 -17.64
C VAL A 101 -5.98 -1.97 -18.61
N TRP A 102 -5.94 -1.67 -19.91
CA TRP A 102 -6.59 -2.51 -20.93
C TRP A 102 -5.98 -3.90 -21.02
N SER A 103 -4.65 -4.01 -20.95
CA SER A 103 -3.97 -5.31 -20.92
C SER A 103 -4.39 -6.16 -19.72
N ALA A 104 -4.58 -5.56 -18.54
CA ALA A 104 -5.07 -6.26 -17.36
C ALA A 104 -6.53 -6.73 -17.53
N ILE A 105 -7.40 -5.88 -18.08
CA ILE A 105 -8.79 -6.24 -18.40
C ILE A 105 -8.83 -7.41 -19.38
N ASP A 106 -8.04 -7.35 -20.45
CA ASP A 106 -7.99 -8.41 -21.46
C ASP A 106 -7.40 -9.69 -20.88
N PHE A 107 -6.38 -9.60 -20.03
CA PHE A 107 -5.86 -10.77 -19.31
C PHE A 107 -6.97 -11.45 -18.49
N LEU A 108 -7.72 -10.70 -17.68
CA LEU A 108 -8.79 -11.23 -16.83
C LEU A 108 -9.93 -11.84 -17.66
N LYS A 109 -10.35 -11.19 -18.76
CA LYS A 109 -11.38 -11.74 -19.67
C LYS A 109 -11.02 -13.10 -20.26
N ASN A 110 -9.73 -13.39 -20.40
CA ASN A 110 -9.23 -14.63 -20.97
C ASN A 110 -8.91 -15.70 -19.91
N GLN A 111 -9.19 -15.46 -18.63
CA GLN A 111 -9.01 -16.47 -17.58
C GLN A 111 -10.17 -17.47 -17.57
N PRO A 112 -9.88 -18.78 -17.45
CA PRO A 112 -10.92 -19.80 -17.39
C PRO A 112 -11.71 -19.75 -16.09
N ASP A 113 -11.08 -19.24 -15.02
CA ASP A 113 -11.68 -19.06 -13.72
C ASP A 113 -11.14 -17.78 -13.07
N LEU A 114 -12.06 -16.93 -12.61
CA LEU A 114 -11.75 -15.69 -11.92
C LEU A 114 -11.66 -15.83 -10.40
N SER A 115 -12.08 -16.98 -9.84
CA SER A 115 -12.10 -17.23 -8.40
C SER A 115 -10.72 -17.06 -7.75
N GLN A 116 -9.65 -17.49 -8.42
CA GLN A 116 -8.26 -17.36 -7.98
C GLN A 116 -7.77 -15.91 -7.83
N PHE A 117 -8.46 -14.93 -8.45
CA PHE A 117 -8.13 -13.50 -8.33
C PHE A 117 -9.04 -12.78 -7.34
N GLN A 118 -10.02 -13.47 -6.76
CA GLN A 118 -10.82 -12.94 -5.68
C GLN A 118 -10.02 -13.02 -4.39
N ASP A 119 -10.25 -12.06 -3.50
CA ASP A 119 -9.60 -12.03 -2.20
C ASP A 119 -10.27 -13.07 -1.27
N LEU A 120 -9.93 -14.35 -1.51
CA LEU A 120 -10.57 -15.51 -0.89
C LEU A 120 -10.07 -15.79 0.53
N HIS A 121 -8.97 -15.18 0.97
CA HIS A 121 -8.52 -15.31 2.36
C HIS A 121 -9.54 -14.71 3.35
N ALA A 122 -10.33 -13.72 2.92
CA ALA A 122 -11.48 -13.22 3.67
C ALA A 122 -12.62 -14.26 3.85
N LEU A 123 -12.62 -15.33 3.05
CA LEU A 123 -13.65 -16.37 2.99
C LEU A 123 -13.14 -17.76 3.44
N GLY A 124 -11.91 -17.85 3.95
CA GLY A 124 -11.35 -19.10 4.50
C GLY A 124 -10.84 -20.11 3.48
N ASN A 125 -10.54 -19.68 2.25
CA ASN A 125 -9.91 -20.52 1.22
C ASN A 125 -8.48 -20.02 0.92
N ASP A 126 -7.53 -20.94 0.73
CA ASP A 126 -6.10 -20.67 0.55
C ASP A 126 -5.70 -20.42 -0.92
N GLU A 127 -6.65 -20.38 -1.85
CA GLU A 127 -6.39 -20.29 -3.30
C GLU A 127 -6.37 -18.85 -3.86
N GLY A 128 -6.21 -17.82 -3.02
CA GLY A 128 -6.17 -16.40 -3.42
C GLY A 128 -4.77 -15.74 -3.30
N PRO A 129 -4.65 -14.45 -3.68
CA PRO A 129 -3.44 -13.67 -3.44
C PRO A 129 -3.13 -13.58 -1.93
N PHE A 130 -1.97 -14.10 -1.53
CA PHE A 130 -1.55 -14.12 -0.13
C PHE A 130 -0.75 -12.86 0.25
N TYR A 131 -1.40 -11.97 1.01
CA TYR A 131 -0.81 -10.73 1.53
C TYR A 131 -0.07 -10.89 2.86
N GLY A 132 -0.08 -12.09 3.45
CA GLY A 132 0.65 -12.40 4.69
C GLY A 132 2.14 -12.65 4.49
N ASN A 133 2.84 -12.99 5.57
CA ASN A 133 4.29 -13.21 5.63
C ASN A 133 4.81 -14.18 4.54
N PRO A 134 5.61 -13.75 3.56
CA PRO A 134 6.52 -12.59 3.60
C PRO A 134 6.02 -11.30 2.93
N ASN A 135 4.83 -11.30 2.35
CA ASN A 135 4.20 -10.22 1.60
C ASN A 135 3.40 -9.28 2.50
N LEU A 136 2.86 -8.21 1.89
CA LEU A 136 2.03 -7.18 2.53
C LEU A 136 1.06 -6.59 1.52
N GLY A 137 -0.06 -6.01 1.98
CA GLY A 137 -0.88 -5.05 1.25
C GLY A 137 -0.83 -3.70 1.96
N VAL A 138 -0.71 -2.60 1.20
CA VAL A 138 -0.78 -1.25 1.78
C VAL A 138 -1.74 -0.39 0.96
N ILE A 139 -2.95 -0.24 1.46
CA ILE A 139 -4.05 0.45 0.80
C ILE A 139 -4.08 1.91 1.27
N SER A 140 -4.22 2.85 0.32
CA SER A 140 -4.27 4.28 0.60
C SER A 140 -5.70 4.81 0.61
N TRP A 141 -6.14 5.38 1.73
CA TRP A 141 -7.38 6.16 1.85
C TRP A 141 -7.12 7.67 1.84
N LEU A 142 -5.88 8.10 1.61
CA LEU A 142 -5.46 9.51 1.66
C LEU A 142 -6.25 10.47 0.77
N THR A 143 -6.86 9.97 -0.29
CA THR A 143 -7.60 10.77 -1.29
C THR A 143 -9.09 10.48 -1.29
N LEU A 144 -9.58 9.63 -0.38
CA LEU A 144 -11.01 9.37 -0.25
C LEU A 144 -11.67 10.49 0.58
N PRO A 145 -12.85 11.00 0.18
CA PRO A 145 -13.55 12.05 0.90
C PRO A 145 -14.28 11.49 2.13
N MET A 146 -13.53 11.05 3.14
CA MET A 146 -14.07 10.33 4.30
C MET A 146 -14.50 11.24 5.47
N TYR A 147 -14.05 12.49 5.49
CA TYR A 147 -14.32 13.44 6.58
C TYR A 147 -15.31 14.54 6.14
N GLY A 148 -15.99 15.15 7.09
CA GLY A 148 -16.96 16.22 6.90
C GLY A 148 -18.37 15.75 6.58
N ILE A 149 -18.71 14.50 6.95
CA ILE A 149 -20.05 13.95 6.74
C ILE A 149 -20.94 14.42 7.89
N ASP A 150 -21.99 15.18 7.55
CA ASP A 150 -22.97 15.70 8.52
C ASP A 150 -24.38 15.34 8.06
N PHE A 151 -25.06 14.52 8.88
CA PHE A 151 -26.45 14.11 8.65
C PHE A 151 -27.47 15.04 9.33
N GLY A 152 -27.03 16.12 9.97
CA GLY A 152 -27.86 17.10 10.69
C GLY A 152 -27.61 17.16 12.20
N TRP A 153 -26.68 16.36 12.73
CA TRP A 153 -26.32 16.33 14.16
C TRP A 153 -24.86 16.68 14.43
N GLY A 154 -24.18 17.23 13.44
CA GLY A 154 -22.75 17.53 13.48
C GLY A 154 -21.92 16.49 12.73
N LYS A 155 -20.65 16.82 12.58
CA LYS A 155 -19.66 16.00 11.87
C LYS A 155 -19.27 14.75 12.66
N GLU A 156 -18.60 13.83 11.98
CA GLU A 156 -17.99 12.67 12.60
C GLU A 156 -17.04 13.04 13.76
N VAL A 157 -17.06 12.24 14.82
CA VAL A 157 -16.07 12.32 15.92
C VAL A 157 -14.83 11.50 15.58
N TYR A 158 -15.01 10.42 14.82
CA TYR A 158 -13.95 9.53 14.38
C TYR A 158 -14.35 8.86 13.07
N MET A 159 -13.35 8.64 12.23
CA MET A 159 -13.45 7.86 11.01
C MET A 159 -12.24 6.95 10.94
N GLY A 160 -12.48 5.67 10.70
CA GLY A 160 -11.43 4.69 10.58
C GLY A 160 -11.94 3.39 9.97
N PRO A 161 -11.02 2.47 9.69
CA PRO A 161 -11.37 1.17 9.15
C PRO A 161 -12.02 0.27 10.21
N GLY A 162 -12.72 -0.75 9.73
CA GLY A 162 -13.19 -1.86 10.57
C GLY A 162 -12.04 -2.78 11.03
N PRO A 163 -12.39 -3.96 11.58
CA PRO A 163 -11.41 -4.99 11.92
C PRO A 163 -10.54 -5.36 10.70
N HIS A 164 -9.23 -5.48 10.93
CA HIS A 164 -8.31 -6.07 9.94
C HIS A 164 -7.97 -7.47 10.40
N ASP A 165 -8.42 -8.47 9.66
CA ASP A 165 -8.42 -9.84 10.15
C ASP A 165 -7.23 -10.66 9.64
N PHE A 166 -6.35 -10.08 8.81
CA PHE A 166 -5.31 -10.82 8.12
C PHE A 166 -3.92 -10.18 8.23
N ASP A 167 -2.91 -11.01 8.50
CA ASP A 167 -1.51 -10.60 8.52
C ASP A 167 -1.11 -9.94 7.19
N GLY A 168 -0.40 -8.82 7.29
CA GLY A 168 0.14 -8.07 6.18
C GLY A 168 -0.80 -7.03 5.58
N ASP A 169 -2.07 -6.97 5.98
CA ASP A 169 -2.99 -5.91 5.57
C ASP A 169 -2.70 -4.59 6.31
N SER A 170 -2.76 -3.47 5.61
CA SER A 170 -2.46 -2.14 6.16
C SER A 170 -3.20 -1.04 5.40
N LEU A 171 -3.72 -0.07 6.13
CA LEU A 171 -4.38 1.12 5.62
C LEU A 171 -3.66 2.39 6.05
N ILE A 172 -3.49 3.31 5.10
CA ILE A 172 -2.98 4.66 5.36
C ILE A 172 -4.14 5.66 5.23
N LEU A 173 -4.46 6.32 6.34
CA LEU A 173 -5.55 7.30 6.45
C LEU A 173 -5.00 8.70 6.74
N PRO A 174 -5.72 9.77 6.33
CA PRO A 174 -5.44 11.10 6.84
C PRO A 174 -5.65 11.14 8.37
N GLY A 175 -4.92 12.00 9.07
CA GLY A 175 -5.27 12.38 10.43
C GLY A 175 -6.55 13.20 10.46
N HIS A 176 -7.30 13.10 11.55
CA HIS A 176 -8.59 13.75 11.73
C HIS A 176 -8.50 15.30 11.71
N ASP A 177 -7.41 15.86 12.24
CA ASP A 177 -7.32 17.31 12.49
C ASP A 177 -6.91 18.14 11.27
N GLY A 178 -6.67 17.49 10.11
CA GLY A 178 -6.32 18.17 8.86
C GLY A 178 -4.94 18.84 8.87
N ASP A 179 -4.11 18.57 9.88
CA ASP A 179 -2.74 19.10 10.06
C ASP A 179 -1.69 18.42 9.15
N GLY A 180 -2.13 17.49 8.30
CA GLY A 180 -1.27 16.70 7.43
C GLY A 180 -0.70 15.44 8.06
N SER A 181 -1.02 15.17 9.33
CA SER A 181 -0.72 13.89 10.00
C SER A 181 -1.41 12.73 9.30
N LEU A 182 -0.93 11.52 9.58
CA LEU A 182 -1.42 10.28 9.00
C LEU A 182 -1.65 9.25 10.10
N VAL A 183 -2.64 8.39 9.92
CA VAL A 183 -2.85 7.21 10.74
C VAL A 183 -2.55 5.98 9.88
N VAL A 184 -1.77 5.05 10.44
CA VAL A 184 -1.52 3.74 9.81
C VAL A 184 -2.21 2.69 10.67
N ALA A 185 -3.27 2.10 10.14
CA ALA A 185 -3.85 0.88 10.69
C ALA A 185 -3.16 -0.30 10.01
N LEU A 186 -2.69 -1.28 10.79
CA LEU A 186 -1.97 -2.43 10.25
C LEU A 186 -2.27 -3.68 11.05
N CYS A 187 -2.30 -4.82 10.35
CA CYS A 187 -2.42 -6.14 10.94
C CYS A 187 -1.18 -6.96 10.63
N LEU A 188 -0.52 -7.47 11.66
CA LEU A 188 0.57 -8.43 11.54
C LEU A 188 0.41 -9.52 12.60
N GLN A 189 1.05 -10.66 12.38
CA GLN A 189 1.18 -11.70 13.39
C GLN A 189 1.69 -11.11 14.72
N VAL A 190 1.05 -11.48 15.83
CA VAL A 190 1.35 -10.96 17.18
C VAL A 190 2.84 -11.05 17.51
N ALA A 191 3.50 -12.13 17.10
CA ALA A 191 4.93 -12.35 17.29
C ALA A 191 5.84 -11.26 16.69
N HIS A 192 5.35 -10.47 15.74
CA HIS A 192 6.13 -9.45 15.03
C HIS A 192 5.74 -8.01 15.38
N MET A 193 4.63 -7.81 16.09
CA MET A 193 4.07 -6.47 16.34
C MET A 193 5.00 -5.56 17.16
N ASP A 194 5.62 -6.08 18.21
CA ASP A 194 6.53 -5.27 19.05
C ASP A 194 7.83 -4.89 18.31
N ALA A 195 8.38 -5.83 17.54
CA ALA A 195 9.53 -5.58 16.69
C ALA A 195 9.21 -4.55 15.60
N PHE A 196 8.03 -4.64 14.99
CA PHE A 196 7.55 -3.67 14.02
C PHE A 196 7.45 -2.27 14.65
N ARG A 197 6.74 -2.14 15.78
CA ARG A 197 6.57 -0.87 16.52
C ARG A 197 7.91 -0.22 16.86
N THR A 198 8.89 -1.02 17.30
CA THR A 198 10.22 -0.52 17.64
C THR A 198 10.99 -0.06 16.41
N SER A 199 10.91 -0.80 15.31
CA SER A 199 11.62 -0.44 14.08
C SER A 199 11.00 0.76 13.34
N SER A 200 9.69 0.95 13.46
CA SER A 200 8.96 1.99 12.74
C SER A 200 9.15 3.39 13.32
N THR A 201 9.45 3.51 14.62
CA THR A 201 9.66 4.79 15.32
C THR A 201 11.11 5.25 15.37
N LYS A 202 12.09 4.32 15.30
CA LYS A 202 13.53 4.63 15.37
C LYS A 202 14.01 5.71 14.39
N PRO A 203 13.60 5.74 13.11
CA PRO A 203 14.06 6.78 12.19
C PRO A 203 13.59 8.19 12.55
N TRP A 204 12.53 8.29 13.35
CA TRP A 204 11.90 9.56 13.75
C TRP A 204 12.41 10.07 15.10
N GLN A 205 12.99 9.19 15.93
CA GLN A 205 13.56 9.57 17.24
C GLN A 205 14.91 10.29 17.13
N ASN A 206 15.66 10.09 16.04
CA ASN A 206 16.95 10.76 15.80
C ASN A 206 16.80 12.16 15.18
N LEU A 207 15.60 12.74 15.18
CA LEU A 207 15.27 14.07 14.65
C LEU A 207 14.88 15.06 15.75
N GLN A 208 15.07 14.71 17.02
CA GLN A 208 15.06 15.61 18.19
C GLN A 208 16.49 15.73 18.74
#